data_AF-A0A7J8MYN7-F1
#
_entry.id   AF-A0A7J8MYN7-F1
#
_cell.length_a   1.000
_cell.length_b   1.000
_cell.length_c   1.000
_cell.angle_alpha   90.00
_cell.angle_beta   90.00
_cell.angle_gamma   90.00
#
_symmetry.space_group_name_H-M   'P 1'
#
loop_
_entity.id
_entity.type
_entity.pdbx_description
1 polymer ?
#
loop_
_entity_poly.entity_id
_entity_poly.type
_entity_poly.pdbx_seq_one_letter_code
_entity_poly.pdbx_strand_id
1 'polypeptide(L)'
;MKALEVGAAGIIVSNHGGRQLDYCPPTISVLEEVVHAVGGKVPVFLDGGVRRGTDIFKAMALGAQAVLVGRPVLYGLAAKGENGVRRVLEMLKEELELTMALSGCSNVKEITRSHVRTKHDRQLLSLL
;
A
#
# COMPACT_ATOMS: atom_id res chain seq x y z
N MET A 1 0.47 20.85 4.66
CA MET A 1 -0.05 19.96 3.59
C MET A 1 -1.47 20.40 3.36
N LYS A 2 -1.78 20.91 2.16
CA LYS A 2 -3.07 21.57 1.85
C LYS A 2 -4.29 20.75 2.28
N ALA A 3 -4.26 19.43 2.07
CA ALA A 3 -5.34 18.53 2.47
C ALA A 3 -5.66 18.60 3.99
N LEU A 4 -4.64 18.75 4.84
CA LEU A 4 -4.84 18.88 6.29
C LEU A 4 -5.37 20.27 6.67
N GLU A 5 -4.94 21.31 5.95
CA GLU A 5 -5.40 22.69 6.17
C GLU A 5 -6.90 22.84 5.87
N VAL A 6 -7.42 22.05 4.91
CA VAL A 6 -8.85 22.01 4.59
C VAL A 6 -9.64 20.96 5.40
N GLY A 7 -9.03 20.34 6.41
CA GLY A 7 -9.72 19.43 7.33
C GLY A 7 -10.00 18.03 6.78
N ALA A 8 -9.22 17.54 5.81
CA ALA A 8 -9.37 16.16 5.33
C ALA A 8 -9.10 15.16 6.47
N ALA A 9 -9.99 14.19 6.66
CA ALA A 9 -9.90 13.18 7.72
C ALA A 9 -8.92 12.02 7.43
N GLY A 10 -8.35 11.99 6.22
CA GLY A 10 -7.44 10.95 5.77
C GLY A 10 -6.90 11.26 4.38
N ILE A 11 -5.78 10.63 4.03
CA ILE A 11 -5.11 10.80 2.74
C ILE A 11 -5.06 9.46 2.02
N ILE A 12 -5.36 9.44 0.72
CA ILE A 12 -5.14 8.27 -0.13
C ILE A 12 -4.04 8.61 -1.13
N VAL A 13 -2.91 7.92 -1.05
CA VAL A 13 -1.84 7.99 -2.07
C VAL A 13 -2.29 7.17 -3.26
N SER A 14 -2.74 7.86 -4.30
CA SER A 14 -3.29 7.26 -5.52
C SER A 14 -2.84 8.02 -6.76
N ASN A 15 -2.61 7.30 -7.85
CA ASN A 15 -2.50 7.85 -9.21
C ASN A 15 -3.66 7.37 -10.10
N HIS A 16 -4.81 7.05 -9.49
CA HIS A 16 -6.00 6.46 -10.13
C HIS A 16 -5.69 5.18 -10.93
N GLY A 17 -4.76 4.38 -10.41
CA GLY A 17 -4.26 3.17 -11.06
C GLY A 17 -3.45 3.44 -12.33
N GLY A 18 -2.87 4.63 -12.49
CA GLY A 18 -2.10 5.00 -13.67
C GLY A 18 -2.98 5.30 -14.88
N ARG A 19 -4.14 5.95 -14.65
CA ARG A 19 -5.12 6.27 -15.71
C ARG A 19 -5.30 7.75 -15.98
N GLN A 20 -4.71 8.62 -15.16
CA GLN A 20 -4.91 10.07 -15.25
C GLN A 20 -3.71 10.74 -15.94
N LEU A 21 -2.66 11.05 -15.17
CA LEU A 21 -1.44 11.63 -15.72
C LEU A 21 -0.39 10.53 -15.95
N ASP A 22 0.02 10.36 -17.20
CA ASP A 22 1.13 9.48 -17.57
C ASP A 22 2.47 10.02 -17.03
N TYR A 23 3.44 9.14 -16.84
CA TYR A 23 4.73 9.41 -16.18
C TYR A 23 4.67 9.87 -14.71
N CYS A 24 3.50 9.87 -14.09
CA CYS A 24 3.41 9.95 -12.64
C CYS A 24 4.13 8.76 -11.98
N PRO A 25 4.77 8.97 -10.81
CA PRO A 25 5.47 7.91 -10.13
C PRO A 25 4.51 6.78 -9.69
N PRO A 26 5.02 5.55 -9.51
CA PRO A 26 4.30 4.51 -8.79
C PRO A 26 3.90 4.99 -7.39
N THR A 27 2.68 4.70 -6.93
CA THR A 27 2.18 5.16 -5.63
C THR A 27 3.07 4.72 -4.47
N ILE A 28 3.62 3.50 -4.53
CA ILE A 28 4.51 2.98 -3.48
C ILE A 28 5.82 3.76 -3.35
N SER A 29 6.33 4.37 -4.44
CA SER A 29 7.59 5.11 -4.38
C SER A 29 7.46 6.50 -3.76
N VAL A 30 6.25 7.04 -3.67
CA VAL A 30 5.96 8.35 -3.05
C VAL A 30 5.23 8.24 -1.71
N LEU A 31 4.86 7.02 -1.30
CA LEU A 31 4.08 6.79 -0.07
C LEU A 31 4.79 7.36 1.17
N GLU A 32 6.06 7.04 1.34
CA GLU A 32 6.84 7.43 2.53
C GLU A 32 6.96 8.96 2.65
N GLU A 33 7.17 9.67 1.54
CA GLU A 33 7.15 11.14 1.50
C GLU A 33 5.82 11.71 2.01
N VAL A 34 4.69 11.17 1.54
CA VAL A 34 3.36 11.61 1.97
C VAL A 34 3.11 11.29 3.44
N VAL A 35 3.51 10.09 3.91
CA VAL A 35 3.40 9.70 5.32
C VAL A 35 4.18 10.68 6.21
N HIS A 36 5.41 11.04 5.82
CA HIS A 36 6.21 12.04 6.54
C HIS A 36 5.55 13.42 6.53
N ALA A 37 5.01 13.87 5.40
CA ALA A 37 4.33 15.15 5.30
C ALA A 37 3.02 15.21 6.13
N VAL A 38 2.33 14.08 6.28
CA VAL A 38 1.13 13.95 7.12
C VAL A 38 1.49 13.96 8.61
N GLY A 39 2.63 13.38 8.99
CA GLY A 39 3.14 13.41 10.35
C GLY A 39 2.19 12.80 11.38
N GLY A 40 1.48 11.73 11.00
CA GLY A 40 0.56 11.00 11.89
C GLY A 40 -0.74 11.73 12.27
N LYS A 41 -1.02 12.91 11.69
CA LYS A 41 -2.22 13.70 12.03
C LYS A 41 -3.52 13.04 11.59
N VAL A 42 -3.49 12.30 10.47
CA VAL A 42 -4.62 11.55 9.90
C VAL A 42 -4.09 10.25 9.28
N PRO A 43 -4.94 9.21 9.11
CA PRO A 43 -4.52 7.98 8.45
C PRO A 43 -4.13 8.23 6.99
N VAL A 44 -3.09 7.52 6.55
CA VAL A 44 -2.66 7.45 5.15
C VAL A 44 -2.99 6.08 4.60
N PHE A 45 -3.60 6.03 3.43
CA PHE A 45 -3.92 4.82 2.68
C PHE A 45 -3.19 4.81 1.35
N LEU A 46 -3.07 3.64 0.73
CA LEU A 46 -2.48 3.51 -0.61
C LEU A 46 -3.37 2.70 -1.55
N ASP A 47 -3.44 3.10 -2.81
CA ASP A 47 -3.95 2.25 -3.89
C ASP A 47 -2.97 2.21 -5.09
N GLY A 48 -3.37 1.55 -6.18
CA GLY A 48 -2.58 1.54 -7.41
C GLY A 48 -1.51 0.46 -7.40
N GLY A 49 -1.80 -0.68 -8.04
CA GLY A 49 -0.82 -1.75 -8.24
C GLY A 49 -0.75 -2.84 -7.17
N VAL A 50 -1.52 -2.76 -6.07
CA VAL A 50 -1.60 -3.85 -5.06
C VAL A 50 -2.18 -5.12 -5.67
N ARG A 51 -1.40 -6.19 -5.78
CA ARG A 51 -1.82 -7.47 -6.36
C ARG A 51 -1.48 -8.68 -5.52
N ARG A 52 -0.59 -8.53 -4.53
CA ARG A 52 -0.15 -9.61 -3.64
C ARG A 52 -0.23 -9.18 -2.18
N GLY A 53 -0.30 -10.15 -1.28
CA GLY A 53 -0.18 -9.90 0.17
C GLY A 53 1.14 -9.21 0.54
N THR A 54 2.24 -9.54 -0.16
CA THR A 54 3.53 -8.83 0.01
C THR A 54 3.49 -7.36 -0.38
N ASP A 55 2.60 -6.96 -1.30
CA ASP A 55 2.45 -5.54 -1.66
C ASP A 55 1.72 -4.77 -0.55
N ILE A 56 0.72 -5.41 0.08
CA ILE A 56 0.04 -4.89 1.27
C ILE A 56 1.05 -4.69 2.39
N PHE A 57 1.84 -5.74 2.69
CA PHE A 57 2.87 -5.69 3.73
C PHE A 57 3.88 -4.55 3.50
N LYS A 58 4.37 -4.39 2.25
CA LYS A 58 5.31 -3.30 1.91
C LYS A 58 4.68 -1.92 2.12
N ALA A 59 3.44 -1.72 1.69
CA ALA A 59 2.74 -0.44 1.88
C ALA A 59 2.56 -0.13 3.37
N MET A 60 2.17 -1.13 4.17
CA MET A 60 2.02 -0.96 5.63
C MET A 60 3.36 -0.66 6.32
N ALA A 61 4.42 -1.36 5.94
CA ALA A 61 5.77 -1.10 6.44
C ALA A 61 6.29 0.31 6.09
N LEU A 62 5.82 0.89 4.98
CA LEU A 62 6.11 2.27 4.56
C LEU A 62 5.14 3.30 5.16
N GLY A 63 4.27 2.90 6.09
CA GLY A 63 3.43 3.79 6.88
C GLY A 63 1.98 3.95 6.40
N ALA A 64 1.52 3.19 5.42
CA ALA A 64 0.09 3.12 5.12
C ALA A 64 -0.67 2.36 6.23
N GLN A 65 -1.82 2.87 6.66
CA GLN A 65 -2.70 2.19 7.62
C GLN A 65 -3.45 1.01 6.97
N ALA A 66 -3.80 1.15 5.69
CA ALA A 66 -4.45 0.13 4.88
C ALA A 66 -4.26 0.43 3.39
N VAL A 67 -4.61 -0.54 2.55
CA VAL A 67 -4.58 -0.40 1.09
C VAL A 67 -5.97 -0.60 0.47
N LEU A 68 -6.18 0.00 -0.70
CA LEU A 68 -7.40 -0.18 -1.49
C LEU A 68 -7.09 -0.98 -2.75
N VAL A 69 -8.05 -1.83 -3.16
CA VAL A 69 -7.89 -2.77 -4.27
C VAL A 69 -8.98 -2.53 -5.32
N GLY A 70 -8.57 -2.06 -6.50
CA GLY A 70 -9.47 -1.79 -7.63
C GLY A 70 -9.59 -2.97 -8.59
N ARG A 71 -8.77 -2.99 -9.65
CA ARG A 71 -8.87 -3.96 -10.76
C ARG A 71 -8.99 -5.44 -10.34
N PRO A 72 -8.25 -5.97 -9.33
CA PRO A 72 -8.39 -7.36 -8.94
C PRO A 72 -9.82 -7.74 -8.55
N VAL A 73 -10.52 -6.86 -7.83
CA VAL A 73 -11.93 -7.06 -7.46
C VAL A 73 -12.81 -7.13 -8.71
N LEU A 74 -12.63 -6.19 -9.65
CA LEU A 74 -13.39 -6.18 -10.91
C LEU A 74 -13.10 -7.40 -11.79
N TYR A 75 -11.86 -7.87 -11.82
CA TYR A 75 -11.47 -9.05 -12.59
C TYR A 75 -12.03 -10.33 -11.96
N GLY A 76 -12.01 -10.44 -10.63
CA GLY A 76 -12.69 -11.52 -9.91
C GLY A 76 -14.19 -11.53 -10.20
N LEU A 77 -14.83 -10.35 -10.15
CA LEU A 77 -16.24 -10.17 -10.48
C LEU A 77 -16.56 -10.65 -11.90
N ALA A 78 -15.77 -10.24 -12.89
CA ALA A 78 -15.97 -10.66 -14.28
C ALA A 78 -15.76 -12.17 -14.48
N ALA A 79 -14.82 -12.77 -13.76
CA ALA A 79 -14.50 -14.18 -13.91
C ALA A 79 -15.53 -15.12 -13.27
N LYS A 80 -15.97 -14.82 -12.04
CA LYS A 80 -16.83 -15.73 -11.24
C LYS A 80 -17.85 -14.99 -10.36
N GLY A 81 -18.28 -13.79 -10.74
CA GLY A 81 -19.24 -13.00 -9.97
C GLY A 81 -18.74 -12.73 -8.55
N GLU A 82 -19.67 -12.74 -7.59
CA GLU A 82 -19.36 -12.57 -6.16
C GLU A 82 -18.31 -13.57 -5.66
N ASN A 83 -18.36 -14.83 -6.11
CA ASN A 83 -17.38 -15.85 -5.70
C ASN A 83 -15.96 -15.49 -6.15
N GLY A 84 -15.82 -14.87 -7.32
CA GLY A 84 -14.51 -14.39 -7.78
C GLY A 84 -14.00 -13.19 -6.99
N VAL A 85 -14.90 -12.28 -6.59
CA VAL A 85 -14.55 -11.18 -5.67
C VAL A 85 -14.08 -11.74 -4.33
N ARG A 86 -14.86 -12.65 -3.72
CA ARG A 86 -14.53 -13.30 -2.46
C ARG A 86 -13.16 -13.99 -2.54
N ARG A 87 -12.92 -14.75 -3.61
CA ARG A 87 -11.63 -15.45 -3.80
C ARG A 87 -10.45 -14.49 -3.89
N VAL A 88 -10.60 -13.33 -4.55
CA VAL A 88 -9.54 -12.32 -4.62
C VAL A 88 -9.22 -11.75 -3.23
N LEU A 89 -10.25 -11.42 -2.44
CA LEU A 89 -10.05 -10.90 -1.07
C LEU A 89 -9.42 -11.97 -0.15
N GLU A 90 -9.86 -13.22 -0.25
CA GLU A 90 -9.27 -14.36 0.47
C GLU A 90 -7.81 -14.56 0.13
N MET A 91 -7.45 -14.60 -1.17
CA MET A 91 -6.05 -14.76 -1.58
C MET A 91 -5.15 -13.63 -1.06
N LEU A 92 -5.62 -12.37 -1.12
CA LEU A 92 -4.85 -11.24 -0.59
C LEU A 92 -4.65 -11.33 0.92
N LYS A 93 -5.68 -11.79 1.66
CA LYS A 93 -5.61 -12.03 3.11
C LYS A 93 -4.65 -13.17 3.44
N GLU A 94 -4.80 -14.33 2.80
CA GLU A 94 -3.95 -15.51 2.99
C GLU A 94 -2.47 -15.19 2.69
N GLU A 95 -2.21 -14.48 1.58
CA GLU A 95 -0.85 -14.06 1.24
C GLU A 95 -0.27 -13.05 2.24
N LEU A 96 -1.09 -12.13 2.78
CA LEU A 96 -0.65 -11.18 3.80
C LEU A 96 -0.32 -11.91 5.10
N GLU A 97 -1.18 -12.83 5.55
CA GLU A 97 -0.97 -13.67 6.74
C GLU A 97 0.33 -14.48 6.61
N LEU A 98 0.55 -15.11 5.45
CA LEU A 98 1.80 -15.82 5.17
C LEU A 98 3.02 -14.88 5.20
N THR A 99 2.91 -13.69 4.59
CA THR A 99 4.00 -12.70 4.58
C THR A 99 4.33 -12.23 6.00
N MET A 100 3.31 -11.98 6.82
CA MET A 100 3.46 -11.58 8.22
C MET A 100 4.13 -12.68 9.04
N ALA A 101 3.67 -13.93 8.91
CA ALA A 101 4.26 -15.08 9.61
C ALA A 101 5.75 -15.25 9.25
N LEU A 102 6.11 -15.17 7.97
CA LEU A 102 7.49 -15.26 7.50
C LEU A 102 8.36 -14.05 7.88
N SER A 103 7.74 -12.91 8.16
CA SER A 103 8.43 -11.68 8.59
C SER A 103 8.49 -11.53 10.11
N GLY A 104 7.94 -12.48 10.87
CA GLY A 104 7.91 -12.43 12.34
C GLY A 104 6.91 -11.42 12.92
N CYS A 105 5.86 -11.06 12.17
CA CYS A 105 4.79 -10.18 12.64
C CYS A 105 3.55 -11.01 13.01
N SER A 106 3.16 -11.03 14.28
CA SER A 106 1.97 -11.72 14.78
C SER A 106 0.67 -10.95 14.53
N ASN A 107 0.77 -9.63 14.35
CA ASN A 107 -0.34 -8.74 14.05
C ASN A 107 0.13 -7.54 13.21
N VAL A 108 -0.81 -6.84 12.59
CA VAL A 108 -0.49 -5.75 11.65
C VAL A 108 0.26 -4.57 12.27
N LYS A 109 0.18 -4.37 13.59
CA LYS A 109 0.90 -3.27 14.28
C LYS A 109 2.39 -3.55 14.42
N GLU A 110 2.81 -4.81 14.29
CA GLU A 110 4.22 -5.21 14.31
C GLU A 110 4.89 -5.02 12.95
N ILE A 111 4.14 -4.69 11.89
CA ILE A 111 4.71 -4.36 10.58
C ILE A 111 5.34 -2.98 10.68
N THR A 112 6.67 -2.95 10.76
CA THR A 112 7.46 -1.71 10.84
C THR A 112 8.34 -1.49 9.61
N ARG A 113 8.84 -0.26 9.45
CA ARG A 113 9.76 0.12 8.37
C ARG A 113 11.03 -0.73 8.26
N SER A 114 11.50 -1.32 9.37
CA SER A 114 12.71 -2.17 9.35
C SER A 114 12.51 -3.50 8.61
N HIS A 115 11.26 -3.92 8.38
CA HIS A 115 10.98 -5.15 7.64
C HIS A 115 11.18 -5.02 6.13
N VAL A 116 11.35 -3.80 5.60
CA VAL A 116 11.49 -3.57 4.16
C VAL A 116 12.74 -2.75 3.85
N ARG A 117 13.35 -3.06 2.70
CA ARG A 117 14.39 -2.23 2.06
C ARG A 117 13.94 -1.84 0.67
N THR A 118 13.95 -0.55 0.38
CA THR A 118 13.59 0.00 -0.93
C THR A 118 14.83 0.17 -1.81
N LYS A 119 14.64 0.53 -3.08
CA LYS A 119 15.76 0.91 -3.96
C LYS A 119 16.39 2.25 -3.55
N HIS A 120 15.59 3.19 -3.04
CA HIS A 120 16.09 4.48 -2.54
C HIS A 120 17.06 4.28 -1.36
N ASP A 121 16.75 3.34 -0.46
CA ASP A 121 17.62 3.00 0.67
C ASP A 121 19.01 2.51 0.21
N ARG A 122 19.08 1.77 -0.91
CA ARG A 122 20.35 1.25 -1.45
C ARG A 122 21.20 2.32 -2.11
N GLN A 123 20.57 3.30 -2.78
CA GLN A 123 21.29 4.38 -3.46
C GLN A 123 22.00 5.28 -2.46
N LEU A 124 21.41 5.54 -1.29
CA LEU A 124 22.05 6.27 -0.20
C LEU A 124 23.31 5.55 0.31
N LEU A 125 23.28 4.22 0.42
CA LEU A 125 24.43 3.41 0.86
C LEU A 125 25.54 3.33 -0.19
N SER A 126 25.25 3.50 -1.48
CA SER A 126 26.26 3.52 -2.55
C SER A 126 26.94 4.87 -2.73
N LEU A 127 26.45 5.92 -2.06
CA LEU A 127 27.00 7.27 -2.06
C LEU A 127 27.85 7.57 -0.81
N LEU A 128 27.92 6.61 0.12
CA LEU A 128 28.79 6.59 1.30
C LEU A 128 29.98 5.67 1.05
#